data_AF-A0A9W6VDU1-F1
#
_entry.id   AF-A0A9W6VDU1-F1
#
_cell.length_a   1.000
_cell.length_b   1.000
_cell.length_c   1.000
_cell.angle_alpha   90.00
_cell.angle_beta   90.00
_cell.angle_gamma   90.00
#
_symmetry.space_group_name_H-M   'P 1'
#
loop_
_entity.id
_entity.type
_entity.pdbx_description
1 polymer ?
#
loop_
_entity_poly.entity_id
_entity_poly.type
_entity_poly.pdbx_seq_one_letter_code
_entity_poly.pdbx_strand_id
1 'polypeptide(L)'
;MLSVEEFRAQRPREVLTARLLSIAAAVLWAPLAGYLYYPQSGLVALSLILYVFGAFGVAKGRKAGRTLAVVTLALTYVLLLPYCVLGFRDSYLNGPVYALTDICAVLLSATSLVLIYRPRSKRYFHLVTVARDHDT
;
A
#
# COMPACT_ATOMS: atom_id res chain seq x y z
N MET A 1 -13.96 -9.70 -26.87
CA MET A 1 -14.44 -10.15 -25.55
C MET A 1 -13.27 -10.82 -24.86
N LEU A 2 -12.80 -10.31 -23.72
CA LEU A 2 -11.71 -10.95 -22.97
C LEU A 2 -12.27 -12.15 -22.18
N SER A 3 -11.61 -13.31 -22.29
CA SER A 3 -12.06 -14.57 -21.68
C SER A 3 -11.95 -14.55 -20.15
N VAL A 4 -12.67 -15.44 -19.48
CA VAL A 4 -12.62 -15.62 -18.01
C VAL A 4 -11.19 -15.94 -17.53
N GLU A 5 -10.36 -16.53 -18.40
CA GLU A 5 -8.95 -16.83 -18.16
C GLU A 5 -8.09 -15.57 -18.23
N GLU A 6 -8.36 -14.62 -19.13
CA GLU A 6 -7.68 -13.32 -19.18
C GLU A 6 -8.00 -12.46 -17.94
N PHE A 7 -9.23 -12.55 -17.41
CA PHE A 7 -9.60 -11.95 -16.12
C PHE A 7 -8.92 -12.62 -14.90
N ARG A 8 -8.64 -13.92 -14.97
CA ARG A 8 -7.83 -14.62 -13.95
C ARG A 8 -6.34 -14.32 -14.13
N ALA A 9 -5.87 -14.03 -15.35
CA ALA A 9 -4.48 -13.70 -15.67
C ALA A 9 -4.12 -12.22 -15.42
N GLN A 10 -5.08 -11.30 -15.42
CA GLN A 10 -4.87 -9.89 -15.02
C GLN A 10 -4.90 -9.68 -13.50
N ARG A 11 -5.66 -10.49 -12.75
CA ARG A 11 -5.68 -10.50 -11.28
C ARG A 11 -4.32 -10.68 -10.58
N PRO A 12 -3.41 -11.57 -11.01
CA PRO A 12 -2.11 -11.72 -10.37
C PRO A 12 -1.26 -10.48 -10.55
N ARG A 13 -1.37 -9.77 -11.67
CA ARG A 13 -0.51 -8.60 -11.95
C ARG A 13 -0.83 -7.42 -11.03
N GLU A 14 -2.09 -6.96 -10.95
CA GLU A 14 -2.44 -5.82 -10.07
C GLU A 14 -2.16 -6.10 -8.60
N VAL A 15 -2.43 -7.33 -8.16
CA VAL A 15 -2.20 -7.77 -6.78
C VAL A 15 -0.71 -7.96 -6.48
N LEU A 16 0.06 -8.48 -7.43
CA LEU A 16 1.52 -8.56 -7.34
C LEU A 16 2.13 -7.17 -7.33
N THR A 17 1.69 -6.26 -8.20
CA THR A 17 2.11 -4.86 -8.22
C THR A 17 1.80 -4.20 -6.88
N ALA A 18 0.60 -4.37 -6.32
CA ALA A 18 0.26 -3.83 -5.00
C ALA A 18 1.23 -4.35 -3.91
N ARG A 19 1.55 -5.65 -3.92
CA ARG A 19 2.55 -6.22 -2.98
C ARG A 19 3.93 -5.62 -3.18
N LEU A 20 4.41 -5.54 -4.42
CA LEU A 20 5.73 -4.99 -4.74
C LEU A 20 5.82 -3.52 -4.32
N LEU A 21 4.77 -2.74 -4.57
CA LEU A 21 4.67 -1.36 -4.13
C LEU A 21 4.65 -1.25 -2.59
N SER A 22 3.96 -2.14 -1.89
CA SER A 22 3.98 -2.20 -0.43
C SER A 22 5.36 -2.53 0.13
N ILE A 23 6.08 -3.48 -0.48
CA ILE A 23 7.44 -3.83 -0.09
C ILE A 23 8.38 -2.65 -0.36
N ALA A 24 8.30 -2.03 -1.55
CA ALA A 24 9.11 -0.87 -1.90
C ALA A 24 8.88 0.30 -0.94
N ALA A 25 7.63 0.59 -0.59
CA ALA A 25 7.31 1.61 0.41
C ALA A 25 7.92 1.29 1.79
N ALA A 26 7.83 0.03 2.23
CA ALA A 26 8.43 -0.38 3.51
C ALA A 26 9.95 -0.28 3.51
N VAL A 27 10.62 -0.60 2.40
CA VAL A 27 12.07 -0.47 2.25
C VAL A 27 12.49 1.00 2.29
N LEU A 28 11.74 1.90 1.64
CA LEU A 28 12.02 3.34 1.68
C LEU A 28 11.84 3.94 3.08
N TRP A 29 10.91 3.41 3.89
CA TRP A 29 10.73 3.82 5.28
C TRP A 29 11.70 3.18 6.27
N ALA A 30 12.44 2.13 5.90
CA ALA A 30 13.35 1.44 6.81
C ALA A 30 14.51 2.33 7.32
N PRO A 31 15.20 3.13 6.46
CA PRO A 31 16.20 4.09 6.93
C PRO A 31 15.61 5.14 7.86
N LEU A 32 14.41 5.66 7.55
CA LEU A 32 13.70 6.65 8.37
C LEU A 32 13.37 6.10 9.77
N ALA A 33 12.94 4.85 9.85
CA ALA A 33 12.67 4.17 11.13
C ALA A 33 13.93 4.03 11.99
N GLY A 34 15.11 3.90 11.38
CA GLY A 34 16.40 3.79 12.07
C GLY A 34 16.84 5.07 12.78
N TYR A 35 16.31 6.23 12.40
CA TYR A 35 16.58 7.52 13.05
C TYR A 35 15.68 7.81 14.24
N LEU A 36 14.64 7.00 14.46
CA LEU A 36 13.74 7.18 15.59
C LEU A 36 14.41 6.72 16.89
N TYR A 37 14.19 7.48 17.96
CA TYR A 37 14.62 7.09 19.30
C TYR A 37 13.90 5.81 19.76
N TYR A 38 14.58 4.99 20.54
CA TYR A 38 13.95 3.84 21.19
C TYR A 38 12.86 4.35 22.17
N PRO A 39 11.65 3.77 22.20
CA PRO A 39 11.21 2.53 21.53
C PRO A 39 10.47 2.73 20.19
N GLN A 40 10.38 3.96 19.67
CA GLN A 40 9.56 4.29 18.49
C GLN A 40 10.03 3.57 17.23
N SER A 41 11.35 3.39 17.06
CA SER A 41 11.93 2.63 15.95
C SER A 41 11.41 1.18 15.87
N GLY A 42 11.27 0.51 17.03
CA GLY A 42 10.75 -0.85 17.11
C GLY A 42 9.26 -0.94 16.74
N LEU A 43 8.46 0.05 17.14
CA LEU A 43 7.04 0.11 16.80
C LEU A 43 6.82 0.33 15.30
N VAL A 44 7.61 1.22 14.68
CA VAL A 44 7.56 1.46 13.24
C VAL A 44 8.06 0.24 12.46
N ALA A 45 9.13 -0.42 12.90
CA ALA A 45 9.59 -1.65 12.27
C ALA A 45 8.50 -2.74 12.30
N LEU A 46 7.84 -2.92 13.45
CA LEU A 46 6.76 -3.88 13.60
C LEU A 46 5.53 -3.52 12.74
N SER A 47 5.16 -2.25 12.66
CA SER A 47 4.05 -1.81 11.79
C SER A 47 4.37 -2.02 10.31
N LEU A 48 5.60 -1.76 9.86
CA LEU A 48 6.04 -2.02 8.49
C LEU A 48 6.01 -3.51 8.14
N ILE A 49 6.46 -4.38 9.05
CA ILE A 49 6.37 -5.84 8.88
C ILE A 49 4.92 -6.27 8.74
N LEU A 50 4.05 -5.85 9.66
CA LEU A 50 2.63 -6.20 9.62
C LEU A 50 1.91 -5.65 8.38
N TYR A 51 2.31 -4.48 7.88
CA TYR A 51 1.81 -3.91 6.63
C TYR A 51 2.10 -4.82 5.44
N VAL A 52 3.35 -5.28 5.30
CA VAL A 52 3.76 -6.21 4.25
C VAL A 52 3.00 -7.54 4.39
N PHE A 53 2.91 -8.11 5.60
CA PHE A 53 2.12 -9.32 5.85
C PHE A 53 0.63 -9.15 5.50
N GLY A 54 0.06 -7.99 5.82
CA GLY A 54 -1.29 -7.60 5.43
C GLY A 54 -1.46 -7.66 3.90
N ALA A 55 -0.53 -7.07 3.14
CA ALA A 55 -0.53 -7.09 1.68
C ALA A 55 -0.46 -8.52 1.11
N PHE A 56 0.32 -9.42 1.73
CA PHE A 56 0.31 -10.85 1.37
C PHE A 56 -1.05 -11.51 1.65
N GLY A 57 -1.68 -11.17 2.77
CA GLY A 57 -3.02 -11.63 3.14
C GLY A 57 -4.12 -11.16 2.19
N VAL A 58 -4.09 -9.89 1.77
CA VAL A 58 -5.01 -9.32 0.76
C VAL A 58 -5.01 -10.15 -0.51
N ALA A 59 -3.81 -10.50 -0.95
CA ALA A 59 -3.62 -11.19 -2.20
C ALA A 59 -4.04 -12.66 -2.16
N LYS A 60 -4.18 -13.24 -0.96
CA LYS A 60 -4.89 -14.51 -0.74
C LYS A 60 -6.41 -14.34 -0.62
N GLY A 61 -6.93 -13.13 -0.84
CA GLY A 61 -8.36 -12.80 -0.76
C GLY A 61 -8.90 -12.63 0.67
N ARG A 62 -8.04 -12.56 1.68
CA ARG A 62 -8.46 -12.47 3.09
C ARG A 62 -8.88 -11.04 3.44
N LYS A 63 -10.13 -10.86 3.88
CA LYS A 63 -10.62 -9.56 4.38
C LYS A 63 -9.78 -9.02 5.54
N ALA A 64 -9.37 -9.89 6.46
CA ALA A 64 -8.50 -9.55 7.58
C ALA A 64 -7.12 -8.98 7.15
N GLY A 65 -6.58 -9.43 6.01
CA GLY A 65 -5.33 -8.90 5.48
C GLY A 65 -5.44 -7.45 5.02
N ARG A 66 -6.62 -7.05 4.52
CA ARG A 66 -6.88 -5.66 4.11
C ARG A 66 -6.93 -4.74 5.33
N THR A 67 -7.67 -5.16 6.36
CA THR A 67 -7.75 -4.43 7.63
C THR A 67 -6.36 -4.29 8.25
N LEU A 68 -5.58 -5.38 8.30
CA LEU A 68 -4.22 -5.35 8.83
C LEU A 68 -3.35 -4.35 8.06
N ALA A 69 -3.35 -4.40 6.72
CA ALA A 69 -2.57 -3.49 5.90
C ALA A 69 -2.96 -2.01 6.11
N VAL A 70 -4.26 -1.70 6.17
CA VAL A 70 -4.71 -0.31 6.38
C VAL A 70 -4.36 0.21 7.76
N VAL A 71 -4.65 -0.58 8.81
CA VAL A 71 -4.41 -0.16 10.19
C VAL A 71 -2.92 0.06 10.44
N THR A 72 -2.09 -0.86 9.98
CA THR A 72 -0.63 -0.76 10.16
C THR A 72 -0.03 0.37 9.35
N LEU A 73 -0.54 0.63 8.14
CA LEU A 73 -0.13 1.78 7.35
C LEU A 73 -0.53 3.10 8.03
N ALA A 74 -1.74 3.19 8.57
CA ALA A 74 -2.20 4.38 9.30
C ALA A 74 -1.32 4.64 10.54
N LEU A 75 -0.96 3.59 11.28
CA LEU A 75 -0.02 3.69 12.40
C LEU A 75 1.36 4.18 11.95
N THR A 76 1.89 3.62 10.86
CA THR A 76 3.17 4.07 10.28
C THR A 76 3.14 5.56 9.92
N TYR A 77 2.05 6.03 9.29
CA TYR A 77 1.89 7.45 8.97
C TYR A 77 1.87 8.33 10.22
N VAL A 78 1.09 7.96 11.24
CA VAL A 78 1.01 8.74 12.49
C VAL A 78 2.38 8.85 13.16
N LEU A 79 3.17 7.77 13.12
CA LEU A 79 4.49 7.74 13.75
C LEU A 79 5.57 8.48 12.94
N LEU A 80 5.52 8.46 11.61
CA LEU A 80 6.56 9.05 10.76
C LEU A 80 6.29 10.50 10.34
N LEU A 81 5.01 10.91 10.18
CA LEU A 81 4.63 12.21 9.65
C LEU A 81 5.28 13.43 10.35
N PRO A 82 5.45 13.46 11.69
CA PRO A 82 6.17 14.54 12.36
C PRO A 82 7.63 14.67 11.91
N TYR A 83 8.31 13.56 11.66
CA TYR A 83 9.71 13.51 11.25
C TYR A 83 9.89 13.93 9.79
N CYS A 84 8.89 13.66 8.95
CA CYS A 84 8.88 14.11 7.57
C CYS A 84 8.80 15.63 7.49
N VAL A 85 7.94 16.26 8.30
CA VAL A 85 7.83 17.73 8.40
C VAL A 85 9.13 18.36 8.91
N LEU A 86 9.80 17.71 9.88
CA LEU A 86 11.11 18.15 10.34
C LEU A 86 12.16 18.07 9.21
N GLY A 87 12.15 17.01 8.40
CA GLY A 87 13.07 16.86 7.25
C GLY A 87 12.97 17.98 6.20
N PHE A 88 11.81 18.63 6.06
CA PHE A 88 11.63 19.81 5.19
C PHE A 88 12.06 21.14 5.84
N ARG A 89 12.11 21.20 7.17
CA ARG A 89 12.42 22.41 7.94
C ARG A 89 13.87 22.48 8.38
N ASP A 90 14.49 21.34 8.61
CA ASP A 90 15.84 21.28 9.14
C ASP A 90 16.90 21.44 8.05
N SER A 91 17.95 22.22 8.36
CA SER A 91 19.08 22.45 7.45
C SER A 91 20.10 21.30 7.44
N TYR A 92 19.71 20.13 7.95
CA TYR A 92 20.56 18.94 7.97
C TYR A 92 20.87 18.49 6.54
N LEU A 93 22.14 18.11 6.30
CA LEU A 93 22.67 17.74 4.99
C LEU A 93 21.83 16.68 4.23
N ASN A 94 21.14 15.82 4.98
CA ASN A 94 20.35 14.71 4.45
C ASN A 94 18.82 14.93 4.54
N GLY A 95 18.34 16.01 5.16
CA GLY A 95 16.92 16.31 5.38
C GLY A 95 16.08 16.26 4.08
N PRO A 96 16.50 16.94 3.00
CA PRO A 96 15.79 16.91 1.71
C PRO A 96 15.70 15.50 1.10
N VAL A 97 16.73 14.67 1.27
CA VAL A 97 16.74 13.30 0.75
C VAL A 97 15.71 12.46 1.50
N TYR A 98 15.63 12.58 2.83
CA TYR A 98 14.63 11.88 3.65
C TYR A 98 13.20 12.29 3.32
N ALA A 99 12.99 13.59 3.12
CA ALA A 99 11.72 14.14 2.66
C ALA A 99 11.27 13.54 1.31
N LEU A 100 12.20 13.43 0.35
CA LEU A 100 11.92 12.81 -0.96
C LEU A 100 11.63 11.31 -0.83
N THR A 101 12.40 10.58 -0.02
CA THR A 101 12.16 9.15 0.21
C THR A 101 10.80 8.90 0.86
N ASP A 102 10.39 9.77 1.76
CA ASP A 102 9.09 9.68 2.41
C ASP A 102 7.95 9.94 1.42
N ILE A 103 8.02 11.01 0.62
CA ILE A 103 7.04 11.29 -0.43
C ILE A 103 6.89 10.08 -1.36
N CYS A 104 8.00 9.49 -1.80
CA CYS A 104 7.99 8.30 -2.64
C CYS A 104 7.30 7.12 -1.93
N ALA A 105 7.61 6.85 -0.66
CA ALA A 105 6.97 5.79 0.12
C ALA A 105 5.47 6.03 0.31
N VAL A 106 5.06 7.30 0.52
CA VAL A 106 3.65 7.70 0.60
C VAL A 106 2.92 7.38 -0.70
N LEU A 107 3.46 7.81 -1.83
CA LEU A 107 2.86 7.59 -3.15
C LEU A 107 2.76 6.10 -3.49
N LEU A 108 3.80 5.32 -3.21
CA LEU A 108 3.81 3.87 -3.46
C LEU A 108 2.79 3.14 -2.57
N SER A 109 2.72 3.49 -1.29
CA SER A 109 1.78 2.85 -0.36
C SER A 109 0.32 3.24 -0.64
N ALA A 110 0.06 4.50 -1.02
CA ALA A 110 -1.26 4.97 -1.47
C ALA A 110 -1.69 4.25 -2.76
N THR A 111 -0.79 4.13 -3.73
CA THR A 111 -1.03 3.39 -4.97
C THR A 111 -1.32 1.91 -4.69
N SER A 112 -0.56 1.29 -3.78
CA SER A 112 -0.82 -0.07 -3.33
C SER A 112 -2.22 -0.20 -2.71
N LEU A 113 -2.62 0.70 -1.81
CA LEU A 113 -3.95 0.69 -1.21
C LEU A 113 -5.06 0.83 -2.25
N VAL A 114 -4.90 1.74 -3.22
CA VAL A 114 -5.85 1.90 -4.32
C VAL A 114 -6.00 0.60 -5.08
N LEU A 115 -4.89 -0.09 -5.42
CA LEU A 115 -4.93 -1.38 -6.11
C LEU A 115 -5.55 -2.50 -5.24
N ILE A 116 -5.33 -2.47 -3.92
CA ILE A 116 -5.93 -3.42 -2.96
C ILE A 116 -7.46 -3.27 -2.86
N TYR A 117 -7.94 -2.02 -2.89
CA TYR A 117 -9.35 -1.65 -2.70
C TYR A 117 -10.12 -1.43 -3.99
N ARG A 118 -9.45 -1.36 -5.15
CA ARG A 118 -10.10 -1.16 -6.45
C ARG A 118 -11.23 -2.19 -6.60
N PRO A 119 -12.49 -1.74 -6.77
CA PRO A 119 -13.59 -2.66 -6.94
C PRO A 119 -13.27 -3.54 -8.14
N ARG A 120 -13.49 -4.86 -7.99
CA ARG A 120 -13.33 -5.81 -9.09
C ARG A 120 -14.10 -5.22 -10.28
N SER A 121 -13.41 -4.96 -11.38
CA SER A 121 -13.98 -4.64 -12.69
C SER A 121 -15.16 -5.54 -13.07
N LYS A 122 -15.27 -6.71 -12.43
CA LYS A 122 -16.48 -7.56 -12.36
C LYS A 122 -17.80 -6.82 -12.09
N ARG A 123 -17.86 -5.73 -11.30
CA ARG A 123 -19.15 -5.03 -11.08
C ARG A 123 -19.60 -4.28 -12.34
N TYR A 124 -18.67 -3.69 -13.08
CA TYR A 124 -18.96 -3.03 -14.35
C TYR A 124 -19.40 -4.05 -15.40
N PHE A 125 -18.64 -5.14 -15.57
CA PHE A 125 -19.02 -6.19 -16.52
C PHE A 125 -20.29 -6.92 -16.12
N HIS A 126 -20.53 -7.19 -14.83
CA HIS A 126 -21.76 -7.80 -14.33
C HIS A 126 -22.98 -6.89 -14.53
N LEU A 127 -22.85 -5.58 -14.29
CA LEU A 127 -23.95 -4.63 -14.53
C LEU A 127 -24.24 -4.49 -16.02
N VAL A 128 -23.20 -4.46 -16.87
CA VAL A 128 -23.35 -4.39 -18.33
C VAL A 128 -23.91 -5.70 -18.89
N THR A 129 -23.56 -6.87 -18.38
CA THR A 129 -24.16 -8.15 -18.81
C THR A 129 -25.60 -8.29 -18.34
N VAL A 130 -25.91 -7.91 -17.09
CA VAL A 130 -27.29 -7.98 -16.58
C VAL A 130 -28.20 -6.98 -17.30
N ALA A 131 -27.70 -5.78 -17.65
CA ALA A 131 -28.46 -4.83 -18.45
C ALA A 131 -28.72 -5.35 -19.88
N ARG A 132 -27.75 -6.06 -20.48
CA ARG A 132 -27.89 -6.62 -21.83
C ARG A 132 -28.86 -7.80 -21.92
N ASP A 133 -29.03 -8.56 -20.83
CA ASP A 133 -30.01 -9.66 -20.73
C ASP A 133 -31.46 -9.15 -20.46
N HIS A 134 -31.65 -7.87 -20.13
CA HIS A 134 -32.97 -7.27 -19.92
C HIS A 134 -33.53 -6.53 -21.14
N ASP A 135 -32.70 -6.28 -22.15
CA ASP A 135 -33.10 -5.61 -23.40
C ASP A 135 -33.36 -6.62 -24.56
N THR A 136 -33.40 -7.93 -24.26
CA THR A 136 -33.79 -9.02 -25.18
C THR A 136 -35.01 -9.75 -24.64
#